data_AF-A0A3M1MVA9-F1
#
_entry.id   AF-A0A3M1MVA9-F1
#
_cell.length_a   1.000
_cell.length_b   1.000
_cell.length_c   1.000
_cell.angle_alpha   90.00
_cell.angle_beta   90.00
_cell.angle_gamma   90.00
#
_symmetry.space_group_name_H-M   'P 1'
#
loop_
_entity.id
_entity.type
_entity.pdbx_description
1 polymer ?
#
loop_
_entity_poly.entity_id
_entity_poly.type
_entity_poly.pdbx_seq_one_letter_code
_entity_poly.pdbx_strand_id
1 'polypeptide(L)'
;MKRVRNLVLALMALSLLGSSAYGAGFAIIEQSVSGLGAAFSGGAAAATDASTVFFNPAGITRIKGQQVVTGLHFIYPQSDF
;
A
#
# COMPACT_ATOMS: atom_id res chain seq x y z
N MET A 1 -2.33 -39.94 26.36
CA MET A 1 -2.72 -39.94 24.93
C MET A 1 -3.75 -38.86 24.56
N LYS A 2 -4.88 -38.70 25.26
CA LYS A 2 -5.93 -37.71 24.90
C LYS A 2 -5.45 -36.24 24.92
N ARG A 3 -4.60 -35.85 25.88
CA ARG A 3 -4.05 -34.47 25.98
C ARG A 3 -3.14 -34.10 24.81
N VAL A 4 -2.25 -35.01 24.41
CA VAL A 4 -1.34 -34.83 23.27
C VAL A 4 -2.13 -34.72 21.96
N ARG A 5 -3.12 -35.59 21.76
CA ARG A 5 -4.02 -35.51 20.59
C ARG A 5 -4.73 -34.15 20.50
N ASN A 6 -5.26 -33.65 21.61
CA ASN A 6 -5.96 -32.37 21.64
C ASN A 6 -5.01 -31.18 21.35
N LEU A 7 -3.77 -31.24 21.83
CA LEU A 7 -2.73 -30.25 21.49
C LEU A 7 -2.39 -30.25 20.00
N VAL A 8 -2.22 -31.42 19.39
CA VAL A 8 -1.96 -31.55 17.95
C VAL A 8 -3.12 -30.99 17.13
N LEU A 9 -4.36 -31.33 17.49
CA LEU A 9 -5.55 -30.77 16.83
C LEU A 9 -5.64 -29.25 16.98
N ALA A 10 -5.30 -28.70 18.14
CA ALA A 10 -5.30 -27.26 18.38
C ALA A 10 -4.22 -26.54 17.54
N LEU A 11 -3.02 -27.11 17.42
CA LEU A 11 -1.95 -26.55 16.60
C LEU A 11 -2.27 -26.60 15.10
N MET A 12 -2.88 -27.68 14.63
CA MET A 12 -3.36 -27.77 13.25
C MET A 12 -4.47 -26.76 12.98
N ALA A 13 -5.43 -26.60 13.90
CA ALA A 13 -6.46 -25.57 13.78
C ALA A 13 -5.86 -24.15 13.74
N LEU A 14 -4.80 -23.89 14.53
CA LEU A 14 -4.11 -22.59 14.54
C LEU A 14 -3.36 -22.32 13.23
N SER A 15 -2.79 -23.34 12.59
CA SER A 15 -2.12 -23.16 11.28
C SER A 15 -3.08 -22.74 10.16
N LEU A 16 -4.37 -23.06 10.27
CA LEU A 16 -5.39 -22.65 9.32
C LEU A 16 -5.81 -21.17 9.48
N LEU A 17 -5.44 -20.53 10.60
CA LEU A 17 -5.70 -19.12 10.87
C LEU A 17 -4.61 -18.19 10.31
N GLY A 18 -3.57 -18.73 9.66
CA GLY A 18 -2.54 -17.94 9.01
C GLY A 18 -3.10 -17.10 7.87
N SER A 19 -2.80 -15.80 7.85
CA SER A 19 -3.09 -14.92 6.72
C SER A 19 -1.95 -14.94 5.70
N SER A 20 -2.29 -14.75 4.43
CA SER A 20 -1.28 -14.51 3.39
C SER A 20 -0.59 -13.18 3.62
N ALA A 21 0.75 -13.19 3.66
CA ALA A 21 1.55 -11.98 3.61
C ALA A 21 1.80 -11.60 2.14
N TYR A 22 1.48 -10.36 1.78
CA TYR A 22 1.74 -9.81 0.44
C TYR A 22 2.94 -8.87 0.50
N GLY A 23 3.88 -9.04 -0.43
CA GLY A 23 4.96 -8.10 -0.66
C GLY A 23 4.67 -7.21 -1.86
N ALA A 24 5.26 -6.02 -1.91
CA ALA A 24 5.10 -5.10 -3.04
C ALA A 24 5.82 -5.59 -4.32
N GLY A 25 6.85 -6.43 -4.19
CA GLY A 25 7.62 -6.93 -5.34
C GLY A 25 8.25 -5.79 -6.14
N PHE A 26 7.85 -5.65 -7.41
CA PHE A 26 8.29 -4.58 -8.31
C PHE A 26 7.25 -3.46 -8.47
N ALA A 27 6.25 -3.37 -7.57
CA ALA A 27 5.26 -2.31 -7.63
C ALA A 27 5.91 -0.94 -7.36
N ILE A 28 5.71 -0.01 -8.28
CA ILE A 28 6.17 1.38 -8.24
C ILE A 28 4.91 2.26 -8.20
N ILE A 29 4.78 3.10 -7.19
CA ILE A 29 3.60 3.94 -6.93
C ILE A 29 3.87 5.44 -7.15
N GLU A 30 5.00 5.78 -7.75
CA GLU A 30 5.55 7.12 -7.99
C GLU A 30 4.77 7.92 -9.05
N GLN A 31 3.48 8.12 -8.80
CA GLN A 31 2.56 8.91 -9.64
C GLN A 31 2.19 10.25 -9.01
N SER A 32 2.69 10.52 -7.80
CA SER A 32 2.41 11.73 -7.04
C SER A 32 3.62 12.15 -6.22
N VAL A 33 4.14 13.35 -6.48
CA VAL A 33 5.23 13.93 -5.68
C VAL A 33 4.74 14.33 -4.29
N SER A 34 3.50 14.83 -4.17
CA SER A 34 2.90 15.12 -2.86
C SER A 34 2.63 13.83 -2.07
N GLY A 35 2.22 12.77 -2.76
CA GLY A 35 2.12 11.42 -2.23
C GLY A 35 3.47 10.91 -1.71
N LEU A 36 4.54 11.01 -2.52
CA LEU A 36 5.89 10.63 -2.11
C LEU A 36 6.32 11.37 -0.83
N GLY A 37 6.08 12.69 -0.75
CA GLY A 37 6.39 13.49 0.44
C GLY A 37 5.67 13.04 1.71
N ALA A 38 4.52 12.38 1.58
CA ALA A 38 3.75 11.79 2.68
C ALA A 38 3.96 10.27 2.82
N ALA A 39 4.97 9.69 2.15
CA ALA A 39 5.20 8.25 2.05
C ALA A 39 3.95 7.46 1.58
N PHE A 40 3.13 8.09 0.72
CA PHE A 40 1.84 7.60 0.23
C PHE A 40 0.81 7.27 1.32
N SER A 41 1.01 7.78 2.54
CA SER A 41 0.03 7.64 3.63
C SER A 41 -1.26 8.36 3.27
N GLY A 42 -2.40 7.66 3.44
CA GLY A 42 -3.70 8.20 3.08
C GLY A 42 -3.88 8.49 1.58
N GLY A 43 -3.10 7.86 0.69
CA GLY A 43 -3.09 8.16 -0.75
C GLY A 43 -4.45 8.10 -1.45
N ALA A 44 -5.40 7.31 -0.94
CA ALA A 44 -6.77 7.28 -1.45
C ALA A 44 -7.69 8.39 -0.93
N ALA A 45 -7.33 9.10 0.15
CA ALA A 45 -8.22 10.02 0.86
C ALA A 45 -7.70 11.47 0.94
N ALA A 46 -6.38 11.68 0.80
CA ALA A 46 -5.74 12.98 0.99
C ALA A 46 -6.24 14.03 -0.02
N ALA A 47 -6.41 13.65 -1.29
CA ALA A 47 -6.88 14.52 -2.37
C ALA A 47 -6.20 15.91 -2.40
N THR A 48 -4.86 15.91 -2.26
CA THR A 48 -4.03 17.11 -2.08
C THR A 48 -3.84 17.92 -3.37
N ASP A 49 -3.73 17.24 -4.50
CA ASP A 49 -3.61 17.85 -5.84
C ASP A 49 -4.17 16.92 -6.92
N ALA A 50 -4.15 17.36 -8.17
CA ALA A 50 -4.71 16.61 -9.31
C ALA A 50 -4.18 15.16 -9.46
N SER A 51 -2.98 14.84 -8.97
CA SER A 51 -2.44 13.47 -9.00
C SER A 51 -3.30 12.47 -8.22
N THR A 52 -4.20 12.94 -7.34
CA THR A 52 -5.21 12.09 -6.68
C THR A 52 -6.02 11.26 -7.65
N VAL A 53 -6.16 11.69 -8.92
CA VAL A 53 -6.89 10.93 -9.94
C VAL A 53 -6.35 9.51 -10.12
N PHE A 54 -5.05 9.31 -9.96
CA PHE A 54 -4.42 8.00 -10.12
C PHE A 54 -4.83 7.03 -9.00
N PHE A 55 -4.94 7.51 -7.76
CA PHE A 55 -5.22 6.67 -6.58
C PHE A 55 -6.71 6.61 -6.22
N ASN A 56 -7.42 7.72 -6.40
CA ASN A 56 -8.86 7.84 -6.18
C ASN A 56 -9.45 8.99 -7.03
N PRO A 57 -10.04 8.70 -8.20
CA PRO A 57 -10.69 9.70 -9.05
C PRO A 57 -11.76 10.53 -8.35
N ALA A 58 -12.45 9.99 -7.34
CA ALA A 58 -13.45 10.74 -6.57
C ALA A 58 -12.83 11.92 -5.81
N GLY A 59 -11.53 11.86 -5.50
CA GLY A 59 -10.77 12.94 -4.87
C GLY A 59 -10.76 14.24 -5.68
N ILE A 60 -10.95 14.18 -7.01
CA ILE A 60 -11.02 15.37 -7.87
C ILE A 60 -12.12 16.34 -7.41
N THR A 61 -13.20 15.84 -6.83
CA THR A 61 -14.29 16.68 -6.29
C THR A 61 -13.85 17.66 -5.19
N ARG A 62 -12.69 17.41 -4.57
CA ARG A 62 -12.09 18.27 -3.54
C ARG A 62 -11.06 19.26 -4.10
N ILE A 63 -10.65 19.08 -5.36
CA ILE A 63 -9.68 19.95 -6.03
C ILE A 63 -10.40 21.21 -6.52
N LYS A 64 -9.88 22.38 -6.12
CA LYS A 64 -10.45 23.66 -6.51
C LYS A 64 -9.84 24.13 -7.82
N GLY A 65 -10.70 24.44 -8.79
CA GLY A 65 -10.28 24.96 -10.10
C GLY A 65 -9.62 23.91 -10.98
N GLN A 66 -8.93 24.37 -12.01
CA GLN A 66 -8.17 23.52 -12.94
C GLN A 66 -6.73 23.41 -12.47
N GLN A 67 -6.18 22.18 -12.46
CA GLN A 67 -4.80 21.91 -12.06
C GLN A 67 -4.11 21.02 -13.09
N VAL A 68 -2.83 21.32 -13.33
CA VAL A 68 -1.89 20.43 -14.02
C VAL A 68 -0.73 20.22 -13.07
N VAL A 69 -0.41 18.94 -12.81
CA VAL A 69 0.67 18.55 -11.89
C VAL A 69 1.68 17.74 -12.69
N THR A 70 2.96 18.10 -12.55
CA THR A 70 4.07 17.41 -13.20
C THR A 70 5.16 17.18 -12.17
N GLY A 71 5.97 16.13 -12.34
CA GLY A 71 7.03 15.80 -11.41
C GLY A 71 7.96 14.74 -11.98
N LEU A 72 9.14 14.63 -11.39
CA LEU A 72 10.14 13.64 -11.72
C LEU A 72 10.47 12.85 -10.44
N HIS A 73 10.58 11.52 -10.58
CA HIS A 73 10.97 10.62 -9.51
C HIS A 73 12.31 9.99 -9.88
N PHE A 74 13.26 10.00 -8.94
CA PHE A 74 14.53 9.31 -9.09
C PHE A 74 14.58 8.15 -8.09
N ILE A 75 14.66 6.93 -8.60
CA ILE A 75 14.70 5.72 -7.78
C ILE A 75 16.10 5.13 -7.93
N TYR A 76 16.81 5.02 -6.81
CA TYR A 76 18.16 4.45 -6.73
C TYR A 76 18.17 3.31 -5.70
N PRO A 77 17.75 2.09 -6.08
CA PRO A 77 17.75 0.94 -5.19
C PRO A 77 19.18 0.52 -4.85
N GLN A 78 19.42 0.19 -3.58
CA GLN A 78 20.66 -0.47 -3.15
C GLN A 78 20.30 -1.83 -2.54
N SER A 79 21.11 -2.83 -2.87
CA SER A 79 20.88 -4.22 -2.48
C SER A 79 22.23 -4.92 -2.35
N ASP A 80 22.37 -5.70 -1.27
CA ASP A 80 23.55 -6.52 -0.96
C ASP A 80 23.23 -8.02 -1.03
N PHE A 81 22.14 -8.41 -1.71
CA PHE A 81 21.67 -9.80 -1.75
C PHE A 81 22.64 -10.72 -2.49
#